data_AF-A0A929HFT9-F1
#
_entry.id   AF-A0A929HFT9-F1
#
_cell.length_a   1.000
_cell.length_b   1.000
_cell.length_c   1.000
_cell.angle_alpha   90.00
_cell.angle_beta   90.00
_cell.angle_gamma   90.00
#
_symmetry.space_group_name_H-M   'P 1'
#
loop_
_entity.id
_entity.type
_entity.pdbx_description
1 polymer ?
#
loop_
_entity_poly.entity_id
_entity_poly.type
_entity_poly.pdbx_seq_one_letter_code
_entity_poly.pdbx_strand_id
1 'polypeptide(L)'
;MESSVEIKSLVNKFVVTGDHQNSDYFSLIKELVCRRNLFAEKDEEYSVWQNEIDRTYDLVQAELISNKSQPVSLVKFGTSGWRGIIGKDLFIRSVGQVASAIVAMYREIDTDEPLREALGVENIA
;
A
#
# COMPACT_ATOMS: atom_id res chain seq x y z
N MET A 1 19.14 -12.75 -22.10
CA MET A 1 19.63 -11.37 -22.32
C MET A 1 18.48 -10.41 -22.66
N GLU A 2 17.52 -10.85 -23.46
CA GLU A 2 16.35 -10.05 -23.86
C GLU A 2 15.45 -9.66 -22.67
N SER A 3 15.12 -10.60 -21.78
CA SER A 3 14.31 -10.34 -20.58
C SER A 3 14.92 -9.30 -19.64
N SER A 4 16.26 -9.28 -19.50
CA SER A 4 16.94 -8.27 -18.67
C SER A 4 16.80 -6.85 -19.23
N VAL A 5 16.76 -6.71 -20.56
CA VAL A 5 16.53 -5.42 -21.22
C VAL A 5 15.07 -4.99 -21.07
N GLU A 6 14.14 -5.92 -21.26
CA GLU A 6 12.71 -5.64 -21.10
C GLU A 6 12.37 -5.27 -19.64
N ILE A 7 12.88 -6.03 -18.67
CA ILE A 7 12.73 -5.72 -17.24
C ILE A 7 13.18 -4.29 -16.95
N LYS A 8 14.38 -3.90 -17.40
CA LYS A 8 14.89 -2.53 -17.20
C LYS A 8 13.96 -1.48 -17.82
N SER A 9 13.42 -1.75 -19.00
CA SER A 9 12.45 -0.87 -19.65
C SER A 9 11.17 -0.70 -18.82
N LEU A 10 10.62 -1.81 -18.32
CA LEU A 10 9.43 -1.79 -17.44
C LEU A 10 9.72 -1.06 -16.13
N VAL A 11 10.83 -1.36 -15.47
CA VAL A 11 11.24 -0.69 -14.22
C VAL A 11 11.35 0.81 -14.43
N ASN A 12 12.05 1.26 -15.49
CA ASN A 12 12.18 2.69 -15.78
C ASN A 12 10.85 3.39 -16.10
N LYS A 13 9.87 2.65 -16.61
CA LYS A 13 8.54 3.19 -16.91
C LYS A 13 7.70 3.41 -15.66
N PHE A 14 7.82 2.55 -14.65
CA PHE A 14 6.94 2.54 -13.49
C PHE A 14 7.60 2.99 -12.18
N VAL A 15 8.94 2.95 -12.08
CA VAL A 15 9.68 3.28 -10.87
C VAL A 15 10.41 4.60 -11.05
N VAL A 16 10.05 5.56 -10.20
CA VAL A 16 10.78 6.82 -10.05
C VAL A 16 11.74 6.66 -8.87
N THR A 17 13.04 6.66 -9.15
CA THR A 17 14.06 6.40 -8.11
C THR A 17 13.98 7.40 -6.97
N GLY A 18 13.84 6.91 -5.74
CA GLY A 18 13.73 7.73 -4.53
C GLY A 18 12.37 8.40 -4.32
N ASP A 19 11.41 8.17 -5.22
CA ASP A 19 10.08 8.76 -5.16
C ASP A 19 9.03 7.65 -5.16
N HIS A 20 8.74 7.16 -3.95
CA HIS A 20 7.67 6.19 -3.76
C HIS A 20 6.35 6.74 -4.28
N GLN A 21 6.00 7.98 -3.94
CA GLN A 21 4.71 8.59 -4.24
C GLN A 21 4.35 8.51 -5.73
N ASN A 22 5.30 8.84 -6.60
CA ASN A 22 5.10 8.85 -8.06
C ASN A 22 5.46 7.52 -8.75
N SER A 23 5.91 6.51 -8.01
CA SER A 23 6.12 5.16 -8.54
C SER A 23 4.82 4.34 -8.56
N ASP A 24 4.64 3.50 -9.57
CA ASP A 24 3.50 2.59 -9.71
C ASP A 24 3.94 1.12 -9.67
N TYR A 25 4.26 0.66 -8.46
CA TYR A 25 4.76 -0.70 -8.22
C TYR A 25 3.74 -1.78 -8.57
N PHE A 26 2.44 -1.53 -8.37
CA PHE A 26 1.42 -2.54 -8.65
C PHE A 26 1.20 -2.73 -10.15
N SER A 27 1.25 -1.66 -10.96
CA SER A 27 1.25 -1.80 -12.41
C SER A 27 2.51 -2.52 -12.90
N LEU A 28 3.68 -2.24 -12.31
CA LEU A 28 4.91 -2.99 -12.62
C LEU A 28 4.77 -4.48 -12.31
N ILE A 29 4.33 -4.84 -11.10
CA ILE A 29 4.12 -6.24 -10.69
C ILE A 29 3.17 -6.94 -11.67
N LYS A 30 2.10 -6.27 -12.08
CA LYS A 30 1.15 -6.83 -13.06
C LYS A 30 1.83 -7.16 -14.38
N GLU A 31 2.61 -6.24 -14.95
CA GLU A 31 3.34 -6.47 -16.20
C GLU A 31 4.39 -7.58 -16.06
N LEU A 32 5.15 -7.61 -14.96
CA LEU A 32 6.13 -8.65 -14.69
C LEU A 32 5.47 -10.03 -14.55
N VAL A 33 4.34 -10.14 -13.86
CA VAL A 33 3.57 -11.39 -13.75
C VAL A 33 3.07 -11.84 -15.11
N CYS A 34 2.56 -10.91 -15.94
CA CYS A 34 2.15 -11.23 -17.31
C CYS A 34 3.30 -11.84 -18.14
N ARG A 35 4.53 -11.35 -17.99
CA ARG A 35 5.71 -11.90 -18.67
C ARG A 35 6.19 -13.22 -18.08
N ARG A 36 6.27 -13.31 -16.76
CA ARG A 36 6.65 -14.55 -16.04
C ARG A 36 5.77 -15.72 -16.46
N ASN A 37 4.46 -15.49 -16.61
CA ASN A 37 3.48 -16.53 -16.95
C ASN A 37 3.61 -17.07 -18.40
N LEU A 38 4.51 -16.52 -19.23
CA LEU A 38 4.84 -17.06 -20.55
C LEU A 38 5.80 -18.26 -20.49
N PHE A 39 6.42 -18.49 -19.32
CA PHE A 39 7.44 -19.51 -19.11
C PHE A 39 6.95 -20.57 -18.12
N ALA A 40 7.47 -21.79 -18.20
CA ALA A 40 7.20 -22.81 -17.20
C ALA A 40 7.99 -22.53 -15.92
N GLU A 41 7.48 -22.92 -14.76
CA GLU A 41 8.12 -22.64 -13.45
C GLU A 41 9.57 -23.15 -13.32
N LYS A 42 9.93 -24.18 -14.10
CA LYS A 42 11.27 -24.76 -14.11
C LYS A 42 12.25 -24.04 -15.04
N ASP A 43 11.76 -23.10 -15.84
CA ASP A 43 12.59 -22.36 -16.78
C ASP A 43 13.41 -21.30 -16.03
N GLU A 44 14.66 -21.10 -16.44
CA GLU A 44 15.51 -20.04 -15.88
C GLU A 44 14.88 -18.66 -16.06
N GLU A 45 14.21 -18.44 -17.20
CA GLU A 45 13.50 -17.19 -17.49
C GLU A 45 12.38 -16.93 -16.49
N TYR A 46 11.60 -17.95 -16.09
CA TYR A 46 10.58 -17.79 -15.04
C TYR A 46 11.19 -17.23 -13.75
N SER A 47 12.34 -17.76 -13.35
CA SER A 47 13.06 -17.31 -12.15
C SER A 47 13.56 -15.87 -12.27
N VAL A 48 14.01 -15.44 -13.45
CA VAL A 48 14.44 -14.06 -13.70
C VAL A 48 13.29 -13.07 -13.46
N TRP A 49 12.11 -13.35 -14.01
CA TRP A 49 10.93 -12.50 -13.80
C TRP A 49 10.43 -12.54 -12.36
N GLN A 50 10.45 -13.72 -11.72
CA GLN A 50 10.07 -13.87 -10.31
C GLN A 50 10.95 -13.03 -9.39
N ASN A 51 12.27 -13.06 -9.60
CA ASN A 51 13.20 -12.27 -8.79
C ASN A 51 12.92 -10.77 -8.86
N GLU A 52 12.53 -10.25 -10.03
CA GLU A 52 12.17 -8.83 -10.16
C GLU A 52 10.81 -8.51 -9.52
N ILE A 53 9.85 -9.44 -9.55
CA ILE A 53 8.59 -9.30 -8.82
C ILE A 53 8.86 -9.18 -7.31
N ASP A 54 9.70 -10.07 -6.77
CA ASP A 54 10.06 -10.06 -5.36
C ASP A 54 10.76 -8.76 -4.98
N ARG A 55 11.71 -8.31 -5.80
CA ARG A 55 12.36 -6.99 -5.64
C ARG A 55 11.37 -5.84 -5.68
N THR A 56 10.34 -5.91 -6.53
CA THR A 56 9.31 -4.88 -6.60
C THR A 56 8.43 -4.90 -5.34
N TYR A 57 8.14 -6.07 -4.76
CA TYR A 57 7.48 -6.16 -3.46
C TYR A 57 8.32 -5.59 -2.31
N ASP A 58 9.65 -5.72 -2.35
CA ASP A 58 10.52 -5.04 -1.39
C ASP A 58 10.38 -3.51 -1.46
N LEU A 59 10.18 -2.96 -2.67
CA LEU A 59 9.90 -1.52 -2.85
C LEU A 59 8.54 -1.13 -2.26
N VAL A 60 7.51 -1.96 -2.43
CA VAL A 60 6.20 -1.75 -1.79
C VAL A 60 6.32 -1.80 -0.26
N GLN A 61 7.09 -2.74 0.27
CA GLN A 61 7.34 -2.82 1.71
C GLN A 61 8.10 -1.57 2.20
N ALA A 62 9.12 -1.13 1.47
CA ALA A 62 9.85 0.09 1.79
C ALA A 62 8.92 1.32 1.79
N GLU A 63 8.00 1.42 0.81
CA GLU A 63 6.97 2.45 0.78
C GLU A 63 6.06 2.38 2.01
N LEU A 64 5.54 1.19 2.36
CA LEU A 64 4.67 1.01 3.52
C LEU A 64 5.29 1.49 4.83
N ILE A 65 6.60 1.26 5.01
CA ILE A 65 7.32 1.59 6.24
C ILE A 65 7.76 3.05 6.24
N SER A 66 8.31 3.52 5.13
CA SER A 66 9.05 4.78 5.07
C SER A 66 8.28 5.96 4.50
N ASN A 67 7.11 5.75 3.90
CA ASN A 67 6.33 6.81 3.27
C ASN A 67 5.90 7.87 4.31
N LYS A 68 6.26 9.13 4.04
CA LYS A 68 5.92 10.32 4.84
C LYS A 68 5.07 11.31 4.05
N SER A 69 4.62 10.95 2.86
CA SER A 69 3.73 11.75 2.02
C SER A 69 2.32 11.82 2.62
N GLN A 70 1.43 12.56 1.98
CA GLN A 70 0.01 12.53 2.28
C GLN A 70 -0.66 11.38 1.50
N PRO A 71 -1.71 10.74 2.06
CA PRO A 71 -2.58 9.86 1.30
C PRO A 71 -3.08 10.53 0.02
N VAL A 72 -3.13 9.77 -1.08
CA VAL A 72 -3.64 10.29 -2.36
C VAL A 72 -5.15 10.50 -2.34
N SER A 73 -5.84 9.71 -1.51
CA SER A 73 -7.26 9.78 -1.30
C SER A 73 -7.58 10.32 0.10
N LEU A 74 -8.66 11.09 0.19
CA LEU A 74 -9.22 11.47 1.49
C LEU A 74 -9.64 10.23 2.29
N VAL A 75 -9.36 10.24 3.59
CA VAL A 75 -9.83 9.19 4.51
C VAL A 75 -11.35 9.20 4.56
N LYS A 76 -11.96 8.07 4.25
CA LYS A 76 -13.42 7.86 4.29
C LYS A 76 -13.71 6.51 4.92
N PHE A 77 -14.56 6.50 5.94
CA PHE A 77 -15.05 5.28 6.57
C PHE A 77 -16.39 4.88 5.95
N GLY A 78 -16.41 3.74 5.26
CA GLY A 78 -17.65 3.09 4.83
C GLY A 78 -18.08 2.03 5.85
N THR A 79 -19.06 1.21 5.47
CA THR A 79 -19.55 0.10 6.31
C THR A 79 -18.48 -0.95 6.62
N SER A 80 -17.47 -1.09 5.76
CA SER A 80 -16.32 -1.98 5.98
C SER A 80 -15.07 -1.26 6.48
N GLY A 81 -15.23 -0.07 7.06
CA GLY A 81 -14.11 0.77 7.51
C GLY A 81 -13.45 1.58 6.39
N TRP A 82 -12.19 1.94 6.61
CA TRP A 82 -11.38 2.70 5.67
C TRP A 82 -10.66 1.78 4.67
N ARG A 83 -10.78 2.09 3.38
CA ARG A 83 -10.10 1.41 2.28
C ARG A 83 -9.24 2.41 1.51
N GLY A 84 -8.13 1.92 0.97
CA GLY A 84 -7.21 2.72 0.16
C GLY A 84 -6.18 1.85 -0.53
N ILE A 85 -5.31 2.49 -1.32
CA ILE A 85 -4.22 1.84 -2.02
C ILE A 85 -3.07 1.59 -1.03
N ILE A 86 -2.56 0.36 -0.99
CA ILE A 86 -1.40 -0.03 -0.19
C ILE A 86 -0.19 0.82 -0.59
N GLY A 87 0.54 1.37 0.38
CA GLY A 87 1.71 2.24 0.15
C GLY A 87 1.34 3.69 -0.17
N LYS A 88 0.22 3.96 -0.86
CA LYS A 88 -0.22 5.33 -1.21
C LYS A 88 -1.15 5.96 -0.21
N ASP A 89 -2.16 5.22 0.22
CA ASP A 89 -3.14 5.64 1.22
C ASP A 89 -2.88 4.94 2.55
N LEU A 90 -2.56 3.65 2.48
CA LEU A 90 -2.36 2.77 3.63
C LEU A 90 -0.86 2.52 3.81
N PHE A 91 -0.24 3.25 4.74
CA PHE A 91 1.16 3.08 5.17
C PHE A 91 1.25 3.35 6.67
N ILE A 92 2.35 2.97 7.33
CA ILE A 92 2.45 2.96 8.81
C ILE A 92 2.02 4.30 9.41
N ARG A 93 2.51 5.41 8.85
CA ARG A 93 2.19 6.75 9.36
C ARG A 93 0.71 7.08 9.18
N SER A 94 0.11 6.87 8.01
CA SER A 94 -1.30 7.22 7.77
C SER A 94 -2.25 6.37 8.62
N VAL A 95 -1.96 5.07 8.75
CA VAL A 95 -2.70 4.16 9.63
C VAL A 95 -2.58 4.60 11.08
N GLY A 96 -1.38 4.98 11.54
CA GLY A 96 -1.18 5.53 12.87
C GLY A 96 -1.99 6.80 13.13
N GLN A 97 -2.10 7.69 12.15
CA GLN A 97 -2.92 8.91 12.26
C GLN A 97 -4.41 8.58 12.39
N VAL A 98 -4.93 7.68 11.55
CA VAL A 98 -6.33 7.28 11.59
C VAL A 98 -6.66 6.54 12.88
N ALA A 99 -5.79 5.62 13.33
CA ALA A 99 -5.94 4.95 14.62
C ALA A 99 -5.94 5.95 15.79
N SER A 100 -5.06 6.95 15.77
CA SER A 100 -5.02 7.99 16.79
C SER A 100 -6.31 8.82 16.81
N ALA A 101 -6.87 9.14 15.65
CA ALA A 101 -8.14 9.85 15.54
C ALA A 101 -9.32 9.03 16.10
N ILE A 102 -9.35 7.72 15.83
CA ILE A 102 -10.35 6.81 16.41
C ILE A 102 -10.22 6.80 17.94
N VAL A 103 -9.01 6.62 18.48
CA VAL A 103 -8.78 6.63 19.93
C VAL A 103 -9.18 7.97 20.57
N ALA A 104 -8.89 9.09 19.89
CA ALA A 104 -9.29 10.42 20.36
C ALA A 104 -10.82 10.56 20.44
N MET A 105 -11.52 10.20 19.36
CA MET A 105 -13.00 10.19 19.34
C MET A 105 -13.58 9.35 20.47
N TYR A 106 -13.02 8.17 20.72
CA TYR A 106 -13.44 7.36 21.86
C TYR A 106 -13.20 8.11 23.18
N ARG A 107 -12.01 8.66 23.45
CA ARG A 107 -11.76 9.39 24.72
C ARG A 107 -12.71 10.57 24.98
N GLU A 108 -13.36 11.11 23.96
CA GLU A 108 -14.31 12.22 24.08
C GLU A 108 -15.71 11.79 24.57
N ILE A 109 -16.04 10.48 24.57
CA ILE A 109 -17.37 9.98 24.99
C ILE A 109 -17.73 10.29 26.44
N ASP A 110 -16.73 10.46 27.31
CA ASP A 110 -16.96 10.82 28.72
C ASP A 110 -17.53 12.25 28.86
N THR A 111 -17.36 13.06 27.81
CA THR A 111 -17.74 14.49 27.79
C THR A 111 -18.74 14.86 26.70
N ASP A 112 -19.00 13.98 25.72
CA ASP A 112 -19.90 14.20 24.58
C ASP A 112 -21.03 13.16 24.56
N GLU A 113 -22.20 13.55 25.11
CA GLU A 113 -23.39 12.71 25.20
C GLU A 113 -23.94 12.29 23.81
N PRO A 114 -24.13 13.20 22.83
CA PRO A 114 -24.49 12.82 21.47
C PRO A 114 -23.54 11.80 20.84
N LEU A 115 -22.22 11.97 21.02
CA LEU A 115 -21.23 11.04 20.49
C LEU A 115 -21.34 9.67 21.16
N ARG A 116 -21.52 9.65 22.48
CA ARG A 116 -21.70 8.41 23.26
C ARG A 116 -22.93 7.64 22.79
N GLU A 117 -24.06 8.31 22.61
CA GLU A 117 -25.30 7.71 22.08
C GLU A 117 -25.10 7.15 20.67
N ALA A 118 -24.47 7.93 19.78
CA ALA A 118 -24.22 7.52 18.40
C ALA A 118 -23.27 6.31 18.27
N LEU A 119 -22.30 6.19 19.18
CA LEU A 119 -21.36 5.06 19.23
C LEU A 119 -21.95 3.82 19.92
N GLY A 120 -23.01 3.96 20.71
CA GLY A 120 -23.68 2.85 21.39
C GLY A 120 -22.83 2.17 22.46
N VAL A 121 -21.92 2.91 23.10
CA VAL A 121 -21.00 2.41 24.15
C VAL A 121 -21.17 3.22 25.43
N GLU A 122 -21.13 2.54 26.59
CA GLU A 122 -21.26 3.22 27.90
C GLU A 122 -19.95 3.87 28.38
N ASN A 123 -18.80 3.25 28.08
CA ASN A 123 -17.45 3.74 28.41
C ASN A 123 -16.37 3.03 27.55
N ILE A 124 -15.11 3.46 27.69
CA ILE A 124 -13.91 2.77 27.17
C ILE A 124 -13.20 2.14 28.36
N ALA A 125 -13.59 0.92 28.72
CA ALA A 125 -12.89 0.14 29.75
C ALA A 125 -11.48 -0.29 29.28
#